data_AF-A0AAU4ZKG1-F1
#
_entry.id   AF-A0AAU4ZKG1-F1
#
_cell.length_a   1.000
_cell.length_b   1.000
_cell.length_c   1.000
_cell.angle_alpha   90.00
_cell.angle_beta   90.00
_cell.angle_gamma   90.00
#
_symmetry.space_group_name_H-M   'P 1'
#
loop_
_entity.id
_entity.type
_entity.pdbx_description
1 polymer ?
#
loop_
_entity_poly.entity_id
_entity_poly.type
_entity_poly.pdbx_seq_one_letter_code
_entity_poly.pdbx_strand_id
1 'polypeptide(L)'
;MSTVRGARERARIEVTAAIKDEAKKQLAAEGAAKLSLRAVARELGMASSAVYRYFPSRDELLTALIVDAYDSVGAAAEAAHRAAAAGPAGHLARWIAVTRAVRDWALAHPHEYALIYGSPVPGYSAPQATIGPASRVGLVLMAVVADAHRTDGLALPPLADDLRAEAARMVTEFAPDLPPEAAPPLIAAWAQLFGLISFEIFGQFHRVVEVREAFFREAVTEMARTVGLPAGENG
;
A
#
# COMPACT_ATOMS: atom_id res chain seq x y z
N MET A 1 36.04 13.01 2.46
CA MET A 1 34.70 13.50 2.86
C MET A 1 34.50 13.19 4.34
N SER A 2 34.52 14.23 5.18
CA SER A 2 34.84 14.18 6.63
C SER A 2 33.82 13.42 7.48
N THR A 3 34.31 12.56 8.39
CA THR A 3 33.58 11.76 9.38
C THR A 3 32.55 12.55 10.20
N VAL A 4 32.80 13.84 10.42
CA VAL A 4 31.91 14.78 11.12
C VAL A 4 30.61 15.03 10.34
N ARG A 5 30.67 15.07 9.00
CA ARG A 5 29.48 15.22 8.14
C ARG A 5 28.60 13.97 8.23
N GLY A 6 29.21 12.79 8.32
CA GLY A 6 28.49 11.53 8.54
C GLY A 6 27.84 11.43 9.92
N ALA A 7 28.49 11.93 10.97
CA ALA A 7 27.91 11.93 12.32
C ALA A 7 26.68 12.85 12.45
N ARG A 8 26.73 14.04 11.87
CA ARG A 8 25.59 14.98 11.86
C ARG A 8 24.42 14.45 11.05
N GLU A 9 24.68 13.80 9.92
CA GLU A 9 23.64 13.19 9.09
C GLU A 9 22.93 12.05 9.83
N ARG A 10 23.69 11.16 10.48
CA ARG A 10 23.11 10.09 11.32
C ARG A 10 22.26 10.65 12.45
N ALA A 11 22.76 11.64 13.18
CA ALA A 11 21.98 12.29 14.23
C ALA A 11 20.69 12.92 13.68
N ARG A 12 20.73 13.51 12.48
CA ARG A 12 19.53 14.06 11.82
C ARG A 12 18.51 12.96 11.49
N ILE A 13 18.97 11.82 10.99
CA ILE A 13 18.12 10.65 10.68
C ILE A 13 17.48 10.12 11.96
N GLU A 14 18.27 9.90 13.01
CA GLU A 14 17.80 9.40 14.31
C GLU A 14 16.75 10.32 14.94
N VAL A 15 16.97 11.63 14.94
CA VAL A 15 16.00 12.61 15.48
C VAL A 15 14.73 12.65 14.61
N THR A 16 14.87 12.59 13.28
CA THR A 16 13.71 12.56 12.37
C THR A 16 12.86 11.32 12.62
N ALA A 17 13.49 10.16 12.79
CA ALA A 17 12.82 8.91 13.12
C ALA A 17 12.10 9.01 14.48
N ALA A 18 12.77 9.52 15.52
CA ALA A 18 12.16 9.71 16.83
C ALA A 18 10.92 10.63 16.80
N ILE A 19 10.97 11.72 16.02
CA ILE A 19 9.81 12.61 15.81
C ILE A 19 8.65 11.87 15.14
N LYS A 20 8.94 11.09 14.09
CA LYS A 20 7.92 10.31 13.38
C LYS A 20 7.33 9.20 14.26
N ASP A 21 8.15 8.48 15.00
CA ASP A 21 7.72 7.40 15.90
C ASP A 21 6.77 7.94 16.97
N GLU A 22 7.10 9.09 17.56
CA GLU A 22 6.23 9.72 18.54
C GLU A 22 4.94 10.25 17.92
N ALA A 23 5.02 10.81 16.72
CA ALA A 23 3.83 11.20 15.96
C ALA A 23 2.92 10.01 15.65
N LYS A 24 3.46 8.84 15.28
CA LYS A 24 2.70 7.61 15.08
C LYS A 24 1.96 7.16 16.33
N LYS A 25 2.58 7.27 17.52
CA LYS A 25 1.90 6.99 18.79
C LYS A 25 0.73 7.94 19.06
N GLN A 26 0.90 9.24 18.78
CA GLN A 26 -0.21 10.19 18.89
C GLN A 26 -1.33 9.89 17.89
N LEU A 27 -1.01 9.51 16.65
CA LEU A 27 -2.02 9.08 15.67
C LEU A 27 -2.82 7.88 16.17
N ALA A 28 -2.15 6.90 16.77
CA ALA A 28 -2.79 5.71 17.33
C ALA A 28 -3.71 6.03 18.51
N ALA A 29 -3.29 6.93 19.40
CA ALA A 29 -4.02 7.25 20.63
C ALA A 29 -5.17 8.27 20.41
N GLU A 30 -4.95 9.27 19.56
CA GLU A 30 -5.80 10.45 19.48
C GLU A 30 -6.35 10.75 18.07
N GLY A 31 -5.83 10.06 17.05
CA GLY A 31 -6.18 10.26 15.65
C GLY A 31 -5.50 11.46 14.99
N ALA A 32 -5.51 11.48 13.65
CA ALA A 32 -4.80 12.47 12.85
C ALA A 32 -5.26 13.92 13.07
N ALA A 33 -6.52 14.14 13.43
CA ALA A 33 -7.05 15.47 13.70
C ALA A 33 -6.36 16.15 14.90
N LYS A 34 -5.86 15.38 15.87
CA LYS A 34 -5.24 15.89 17.10
C LYS A 34 -3.70 15.92 17.07
N LEU A 35 -3.08 15.45 16.00
CA LEU A 35 -1.62 15.45 15.87
C LEU A 35 -1.04 16.85 16.07
N SER A 36 -0.06 16.97 16.98
CA SER A 36 0.53 18.26 17.37
C SER A 36 2.04 18.19 17.48
N LEU A 37 2.75 19.00 16.68
CA LEU A 37 4.21 19.15 16.78
C LEU A 37 4.67 19.60 18.17
N ARG A 38 3.84 20.38 18.88
CA ARG A 38 4.14 20.79 20.26
C ARG A 38 4.03 19.64 21.25
N ALA A 39 3.02 18.78 21.09
CA ALA A 39 2.88 17.59 21.91
C ALA A 39 4.03 16.61 21.65
N VAL A 40 4.40 16.40 20.38
CA VAL A 40 5.58 15.59 20.00
C VAL A 40 6.86 16.16 20.62
N ALA A 41 7.09 17.47 20.53
CA ALA A 41 8.25 18.11 21.13
C ALA A 41 8.31 17.89 22.65
N ARG A 42 7.18 18.06 23.34
CA ARG A 42 7.07 17.85 24.79
C ARG A 42 7.44 16.42 25.18
N GLU A 43 6.91 15.43 24.48
CA GLU A 43 7.16 14.01 24.78
C GLU A 43 8.62 13.62 24.55
N LEU A 44 9.25 14.17 23.51
CA LEU A 44 10.67 13.93 23.23
C LEU A 44 11.63 14.80 24.07
N GLY A 45 11.13 15.62 25.00
CA GLY A 45 11.95 16.56 25.77
C GLY A 45 12.66 17.61 24.90
N MET A 46 12.14 17.89 23.71
CA MET A 46 12.70 18.84 22.75
C MET A 46 12.04 20.21 22.86
N ALA A 47 12.80 21.27 22.56
CA ALA A 47 12.21 22.58 22.33
C ALA A 47 11.30 22.52 21.09
N SER A 48 10.11 23.14 21.15
CA SER A 48 9.18 23.16 20.00
C SER A 48 9.84 23.72 18.73
N SER A 49 10.64 24.79 18.87
CA SER A 49 11.39 25.37 17.76
C SER A 49 12.42 24.42 17.13
N ALA A 50 12.90 23.40 17.86
CA ALA A 50 13.79 22.39 17.31
C ALA A 50 13.01 21.43 16.39
N VAL A 51 11.83 20.96 16.81
CA VAL A 51 10.98 20.07 15.99
C VAL A 51 10.54 20.77 14.70
N TYR A 52 10.20 22.06 14.76
CA TYR A 52 9.85 22.85 13.56
C TYR A 52 10.98 22.97 12.52
N ARG A 53 12.25 22.72 12.89
CA ARG A 53 13.37 22.67 11.93
C ARG A 53 13.41 21.36 11.12
N TYR A 54 12.76 20.31 11.61
CA TYR A 54 12.63 19.03 10.92
C TYR A 54 11.32 18.97 10.14
N PHE A 55 10.22 19.39 10.76
CA PHE A 55 8.90 19.44 10.14
C PHE A 55 8.30 20.84 10.31
N PRO A 56 8.35 21.68 9.26
CA PRO A 56 7.89 23.08 9.34
C PRO A 56 6.40 23.23 9.69
N SER A 57 5.59 22.20 9.44
CA SER A 57 4.15 22.21 9.74
C SER A 57 3.65 20.82 10.14
N ARG A 58 2.43 20.77 10.68
CA ARG A 58 1.70 19.52 10.92
C ARG A 58 1.53 18.72 9.63
N ASP A 59 1.25 19.40 8.53
CA ASP A 59 0.95 18.76 7.25
C ASP A 59 2.21 18.16 6.62
N GLU A 60 3.38 18.77 6.83
CA GLU A 60 4.68 18.19 6.45
C GLU A 60 4.97 16.90 7.23
N LEU A 61 4.68 16.89 8.55
CA LEU A 61 4.79 15.68 9.35
C LEU A 61 3.79 14.61 8.90
N LEU A 62 2.52 14.96 8.66
CA LEU A 62 1.52 14.03 8.14
C LEU A 62 1.91 13.44 6.79
N THR A 63 2.37 14.28 5.87
CA THR A 63 2.85 13.84 4.55
C THR A 63 3.99 12.84 4.69
N ALA A 64 4.95 13.11 5.56
CA ALA A 64 6.07 12.21 5.79
C ALA A 64 5.63 10.86 6.40
N LEU A 65 4.62 10.85 7.27
CA LEU A 65 4.04 9.62 7.83
C LEU A 65 3.23 8.82 6.80
N ILE A 66 2.49 9.51 5.93
CA ILE A 66 1.75 8.89 4.82
C ILE A 66 2.71 8.24 3.82
N VAL A 67 3.79 8.95 3.46
CA VAL A 67 4.85 8.40 2.60
C VAL A 67 5.47 7.17 3.23
N ASP A 68 5.85 7.22 4.51
CA ASP A 68 6.43 6.06 5.20
C ASP A 68 5.47 4.86 5.24
N ALA A 69 4.17 5.10 5.47
CA ALA A 69 3.16 4.03 5.49
C ALA A 69 3.00 3.38 4.11
N TYR A 70 2.89 4.19 3.05
CA TYR A 70 2.86 3.69 1.67
C TYR A 70 4.14 2.96 1.28
N ASP A 71 5.30 3.48 1.70
CA ASP A 71 6.58 2.85 1.43
C ASP A 71 6.73 1.51 2.15
N SER A 72 6.20 1.41 3.37
CA SER A 72 6.21 0.19 4.17
C SER A 72 5.36 -0.91 3.54
N VAL A 73 4.11 -0.62 3.17
CA VAL A 73 3.24 -1.60 2.50
C VAL A 73 3.73 -1.96 1.10
N GLY A 74 4.26 -0.98 0.36
CA GLY A 74 4.89 -1.20 -0.95
C GLY A 74 6.09 -2.13 -0.84
N ALA A 75 6.96 -1.92 0.15
CA ALA A 75 8.12 -2.79 0.39
C ALA A 75 7.70 -4.23 0.76
N ALA A 76 6.64 -4.40 1.54
CA ALA A 76 6.08 -5.72 1.87
C ALA A 76 5.58 -6.44 0.60
N ALA A 77 4.82 -5.75 -0.25
CA ALA A 77 4.33 -6.28 -1.53
C ALA A 77 5.49 -6.68 -2.46
N GLU A 78 6.48 -5.80 -2.65
CA GLU A 78 7.63 -6.05 -3.50
C GLU A 78 8.50 -7.20 -2.99
N ALA A 79 8.70 -7.31 -1.67
CA ALA A 79 9.45 -8.41 -1.07
C ALA A 79 8.75 -9.75 -1.30
N ALA A 80 7.42 -9.80 -1.12
CA ALA A 80 6.63 -10.99 -1.39
C ALA A 80 6.66 -11.38 -2.87
N HIS A 81 6.57 -10.41 -3.78
CA HIS A 81 6.71 -10.64 -5.21
C HIS A 81 8.07 -11.24 -5.58
N ARG A 82 9.18 -10.64 -5.12
CA ARG A 82 10.53 -11.16 -5.37
C ARG A 82 10.73 -12.56 -4.81
N ALA A 83 10.27 -12.83 -3.59
CA ALA A 83 10.39 -14.13 -2.95
C ALA A 83 9.61 -15.22 -3.72
N ALA A 84 8.38 -14.91 -4.15
CA ALA A 84 7.56 -15.84 -4.92
C ALA A 84 8.08 -16.05 -6.35
N ALA A 85 8.69 -15.03 -6.96
CA ALA A 85 9.32 -15.13 -8.28
C ALA A 85 10.59 -15.99 -8.32
N ALA A 86 11.27 -16.14 -7.18
CA ALA A 86 12.47 -16.99 -7.06
C ALA A 86 12.15 -18.50 -6.97
N GLY A 87 10.89 -18.87 -6.71
CA GLY A 87 10.45 -20.26 -6.64
C GLY A 87 9.82 -20.76 -7.96
N PRO A 88 9.49 -22.06 -8.06
CA PRO A 88 8.76 -22.63 -9.20
C PRO A 88 7.28 -22.21 -9.25
N ALA A 89 6.89 -21.24 -8.41
CA ALA A 89 5.50 -20.84 -8.22
C ALA A 89 5.01 -20.03 -9.43
N GLY A 90 3.86 -20.44 -9.99
CA GLY A 90 3.19 -19.74 -11.08
C GLY A 90 2.62 -18.37 -10.67
N HIS A 91 2.16 -17.60 -11.65
CA HIS A 91 1.69 -16.21 -11.44
C HIS A 91 0.54 -16.09 -10.44
N LEU A 92 -0.38 -17.08 -10.39
CA LEU A 92 -1.43 -17.15 -9.37
C LEU A 92 -0.87 -17.17 -7.94
N ALA A 93 0.15 -18.00 -7.69
CA ALA A 93 0.77 -18.09 -6.37
C ALA A 93 1.52 -16.80 -6.00
N ARG A 94 2.13 -16.12 -6.98
CA ARG A 94 2.75 -14.79 -6.77
C ARG A 94 1.71 -13.73 -6.41
N TRP A 95 0.58 -13.70 -7.09
CA TRP A 95 -0.55 -12.82 -6.78
C TRP A 95 -1.06 -13.02 -5.34
N ILE A 96 -1.30 -14.28 -4.96
CA ILE A 96 -1.74 -14.62 -3.60
C ILE A 96 -0.69 -14.22 -2.56
N ALA A 97 0.60 -14.44 -2.83
CA ALA A 97 1.68 -14.05 -1.93
C ALA A 97 1.74 -12.53 -1.71
N VAL A 98 1.61 -11.73 -2.77
CA VAL A 98 1.61 -10.26 -2.70
C VAL A 98 0.40 -9.76 -1.92
N THR A 99 -0.80 -10.19 -2.28
CA THR A 99 -2.04 -9.76 -1.61
C THR A 99 -2.07 -10.15 -0.14
N ARG A 100 -1.57 -11.34 0.20
CA ARG A 100 -1.39 -11.78 1.60
C ARG A 100 -0.41 -10.88 2.35
N ALA A 101 0.74 -10.56 1.76
CA ALA A 101 1.73 -9.68 2.41
C ALA A 101 1.18 -8.27 2.70
N VAL A 102 0.36 -7.73 1.79
CA VAL A 102 -0.34 -6.44 2.00
C VAL A 102 -1.33 -6.54 3.17
N ARG A 103 -2.11 -7.63 3.26
CA ARG A 103 -3.00 -7.88 4.40
C ARG A 103 -2.24 -8.05 5.71
N ASP A 104 -1.19 -8.85 5.72
CA ASP A 104 -0.38 -9.12 6.92
C ASP A 104 0.26 -7.83 7.44
N TRP A 105 0.75 -6.97 6.52
CA TRP A 105 1.22 -5.62 6.87
C TRP A 105 0.11 -4.79 7.50
N ALA A 106 -1.08 -4.74 6.89
CA ALA A 106 -2.19 -3.95 7.41
C ALA A 106 -2.61 -4.38 8.82
N LEU A 107 -2.64 -5.69 9.09
CA LEU A 107 -2.94 -6.26 10.40
C LEU A 107 -1.87 -5.95 11.44
N ALA A 108 -0.59 -5.92 11.05
CA ALA A 108 0.51 -5.56 11.92
C ALA A 108 0.61 -4.04 12.18
N HIS A 109 0.12 -3.22 11.24
CA HIS A 109 0.22 -1.76 11.27
C HIS A 109 -1.16 -1.06 11.13
N PRO A 110 -2.17 -1.37 11.98
CA PRO A 110 -3.55 -0.92 11.78
C PRO A 110 -3.71 0.60 11.80
N HIS A 111 -2.89 1.32 12.58
CA HIS A 111 -2.93 2.78 12.64
C HIS A 111 -2.28 3.44 11.42
N GLU A 112 -1.23 2.83 10.85
CA GLU A 112 -0.63 3.29 9.60
C GLU A 112 -1.57 3.01 8.43
N TYR A 113 -2.20 1.83 8.41
CA TYR A 113 -3.25 1.49 7.46
C TYR A 113 -4.41 2.50 7.50
N ALA A 114 -4.90 2.82 8.71
CA ALA A 114 -5.97 3.80 8.89
C ALA A 114 -5.58 5.22 8.41
N LEU A 115 -4.30 5.58 8.48
CA LEU A 115 -3.82 6.87 7.97
C LEU A 115 -3.92 6.97 6.45
N ILE A 116 -3.70 5.87 5.71
CA ILE A 116 -3.65 5.87 4.24
C ILE A 116 -4.94 5.38 3.56
N TYR A 117 -5.72 4.51 4.20
CA TYR A 117 -6.96 3.94 3.65
C TYR A 117 -8.20 4.16 4.54
N GLY A 118 -8.07 4.90 5.64
CA GLY A 118 -9.18 5.26 6.53
C GLY A 118 -9.87 6.57 6.14
N SER A 119 -10.50 7.21 7.13
CA SER A 119 -11.19 8.50 6.92
C SER A 119 -10.19 9.61 6.56
N PRO A 120 -10.48 10.45 5.56
CA PRO A 120 -9.64 11.60 5.22
C PRO A 120 -9.40 12.51 6.42
N VAL A 121 -8.18 13.03 6.53
CA VAL A 121 -7.80 13.94 7.61
C VAL A 121 -8.36 15.34 7.34
N PRO A 122 -9.23 15.90 8.20
CA PRO A 122 -9.82 17.22 7.96
C PRO A 122 -8.75 18.31 7.82
N GLY A 123 -8.90 19.14 6.78
CA GLY A 123 -8.00 20.27 6.51
C GLY A 123 -6.63 19.90 5.96
N TYR A 124 -6.36 18.62 5.66
CA TYR A 124 -5.13 18.16 5.03
C TYR A 124 -5.39 17.77 3.57
N SER A 125 -4.50 18.21 2.68
CA SER A 125 -4.47 17.79 1.27
C SER A 125 -3.12 17.16 0.98
N ALA A 126 -3.14 15.88 0.58
CA ALA A 126 -1.91 15.17 0.24
C ALA A 126 -1.24 15.79 -0.99
N PRO A 127 0.07 16.10 -0.94
CA PRO A 127 0.79 16.60 -2.11
C PRO A 127 1.07 15.47 -3.11
N GLN A 128 1.38 15.84 -4.36
CA GLN A 128 1.69 14.89 -5.45
C GLN A 128 2.85 13.93 -5.12
N ALA A 129 3.75 14.32 -4.21
CA ALA A 129 4.83 13.46 -3.73
C ALA A 129 4.32 12.14 -3.10
N THR A 130 3.06 12.06 -2.68
CA THR A 130 2.45 10.83 -2.15
C THR A 130 2.03 9.83 -3.24
N ILE A 131 1.86 10.26 -4.50
CA ILE A 131 1.37 9.39 -5.59
C ILE A 131 2.35 8.23 -5.86
N GLY A 132 3.64 8.52 -5.95
CA GLY A 132 4.66 7.49 -6.20
C GLY A 132 4.61 6.35 -5.18
N PRO A 133 4.75 6.66 -3.88
CA PRO A 133 4.58 5.68 -2.80
C PRO A 133 3.22 4.96 -2.84
N ALA A 134 2.12 5.70 -3.05
CA ALA A 134 0.76 5.12 -3.07
C ALA A 134 0.54 4.10 -4.19
N SER A 135 1.22 4.27 -5.32
CA SER A 135 1.09 3.39 -6.48
C SER A 135 1.83 2.05 -6.35
N ARG A 136 2.76 1.90 -5.39
CA ARG A 136 3.69 0.76 -5.33
C ARG A 136 2.99 -0.60 -5.32
N VAL A 137 1.95 -0.78 -4.50
CA VAL A 137 1.21 -2.05 -4.45
C VAL A 137 0.51 -2.36 -5.78
N GLY A 138 -0.15 -1.35 -6.38
CA GLY A 138 -0.82 -1.49 -7.68
C GLY A 138 0.16 -1.87 -8.79
N LEU A 139 1.35 -1.25 -8.81
CA LEU A 139 2.41 -1.58 -9.76
C LEU A 139 2.92 -3.01 -9.60
N VAL A 140 3.04 -3.53 -8.38
CA VAL A 140 3.43 -4.93 -8.16
C VAL A 140 2.37 -5.91 -8.67
N LEU A 141 1.08 -5.66 -8.40
CA LEU A 141 -0.02 -6.50 -8.90
C LEU A 141 -0.06 -6.51 -10.44
N MET A 142 0.11 -5.33 -11.04
CA MET A 142 0.20 -5.17 -12.48
C MET A 142 1.41 -5.91 -13.06
N ALA A 143 2.57 -5.86 -12.41
CA ALA A 143 3.76 -6.59 -12.83
C ALA A 143 3.51 -8.11 -12.87
N VAL A 144 2.81 -8.67 -11.88
CA VAL A 144 2.43 -10.10 -11.89
C VAL A 144 1.58 -10.46 -13.12
N VAL A 145 0.60 -9.61 -13.46
CA VAL A 145 -0.26 -9.83 -14.64
C VAL A 145 0.49 -9.62 -15.95
N ALA A 146 1.39 -8.64 -16.02
CA ALA A 146 2.25 -8.41 -17.17
C ALA A 146 3.21 -9.58 -17.42
N ASP A 147 3.79 -10.16 -16.36
CA ASP A 147 4.61 -11.36 -16.45
C ASP A 147 3.81 -12.55 -17.03
N ALA A 148 2.59 -12.77 -16.51
CA ALA A 148 1.69 -13.81 -16.99
C ALA A 148 1.29 -13.59 -18.46
N HIS A 149 0.95 -12.35 -18.85
CA HIS A 149 0.61 -12.02 -20.23
C HIS A 149 1.72 -12.39 -21.22
N ARG A 150 2.98 -12.17 -20.84
CA ARG A 150 4.13 -12.47 -21.70
C ARG A 150 4.48 -13.96 -21.79
N THR A 151 4.10 -14.77 -20.81
CA THR A 151 4.59 -16.15 -20.66
C THR A 151 3.49 -17.21 -20.79
N ASP A 152 2.36 -17.00 -20.13
CA ASP A 152 1.26 -17.96 -20.05
C ASP A 152 0.06 -17.54 -20.90
N GLY A 153 -0.04 -16.24 -21.22
CA GLY A 153 -1.26 -15.60 -21.72
C GLY A 153 -2.24 -15.26 -20.59
N LEU A 154 -3.29 -14.50 -20.92
CA LEU A 154 -4.34 -14.14 -19.97
C LEU A 154 -5.69 -14.70 -20.43
N ALA A 155 -6.45 -15.26 -19.48
CA ALA A 155 -7.82 -15.74 -19.67
C ALA A 155 -8.82 -14.62 -19.33
N LEU A 156 -8.80 -13.52 -20.10
CA LEU A 156 -9.66 -12.37 -19.83
C LEU A 156 -11.10 -12.60 -20.37
N PRO A 157 -12.14 -12.23 -19.61
CA PRO A 157 -13.49 -12.21 -20.14
C PRO A 157 -13.63 -11.13 -21.24
N PRO A 158 -14.59 -11.29 -22.17
CA PRO A 158 -14.87 -10.25 -23.16
C PRO A 158 -15.25 -8.94 -22.48
N LEU A 159 -14.64 -7.84 -22.95
CA LEU A 159 -14.96 -6.50 -22.45
C LEU A 159 -16.30 -6.02 -23.03
N ALA A 160 -17.14 -5.47 -22.16
CA ALA A 160 -18.39 -4.82 -22.56
C ALA A 160 -18.10 -3.61 -23.48
N ASP A 161 -18.96 -3.38 -24.48
CA ASP A 161 -18.70 -2.39 -25.53
C ASP A 161 -18.59 -0.96 -24.99
N ASP A 162 -19.36 -0.64 -23.96
CA ASP A 162 -19.36 0.63 -23.23
C ASP A 162 -18.05 0.88 -22.46
N LEU A 163 -17.32 -0.16 -22.07
CA LEU A 163 -16.04 -0.05 -21.36
C LEU A 163 -14.81 0.00 -22.28
N ARG A 164 -14.93 -0.31 -23.58
CA ARG A 164 -13.76 -0.41 -24.48
C ARG A 164 -12.93 0.87 -24.55
N ALA A 165 -13.58 2.01 -24.71
CA ALA A 165 -12.89 3.29 -24.82
C ALA A 165 -12.16 3.66 -23.51
N GLU A 166 -12.80 3.39 -22.37
CA GLU A 166 -12.22 3.66 -21.07
C GLU A 166 -11.06 2.71 -20.75
N ALA A 167 -11.19 1.43 -21.08
CA ALA A 167 -10.14 0.44 -20.93
C ALA A 167 -8.89 0.78 -21.74
N ALA A 168 -9.05 1.25 -22.99
CA ALA A 168 -7.94 1.71 -23.82
C ALA A 168 -7.23 2.94 -23.21
N ARG A 169 -7.99 3.87 -22.63
CA ARG A 169 -7.45 5.03 -21.91
C ARG A 169 -6.64 4.61 -20.69
N MET A 170 -7.20 3.72 -19.86
CA MET A 170 -6.54 3.21 -18.64
C MET A 170 -5.23 2.47 -18.94
N VAL A 171 -5.22 1.57 -19.93
CA VAL A 171 -4.01 0.83 -20.33
C VAL A 171 -2.92 1.78 -20.81
N THR A 172 -3.27 2.79 -21.62
CA THR A 172 -2.30 3.79 -22.10
C THR A 172 -1.64 4.55 -20.94
N GLU A 173 -2.40 4.86 -19.90
CA GLU A 173 -1.93 5.64 -18.76
C GLU A 173 -1.14 4.80 -17.75
N PHE A 174 -1.58 3.57 -17.47
CA PHE A 174 -1.09 2.80 -16.33
C PHE A 174 -0.38 1.50 -16.70
N ALA A 175 -0.73 0.85 -17.81
CA ALA A 175 -0.29 -0.53 -18.12
C ALA A 175 -0.09 -0.78 -19.63
N PRO A 176 0.80 -0.03 -20.31
CA PRO A 176 0.87 -0.02 -21.79
C PRO A 176 1.23 -1.37 -22.42
N ASP A 177 1.83 -2.28 -21.64
CA ASP A 177 2.22 -3.62 -22.09
C ASP A 177 1.09 -4.67 -21.94
N LEU A 178 -0.09 -4.27 -21.47
CA LEU A 178 -1.25 -5.14 -21.31
C LEU A 178 -2.32 -4.87 -22.37
N PRO A 179 -3.12 -5.88 -22.75
CA PRO A 179 -4.30 -5.65 -23.57
C PRO A 179 -5.31 -4.76 -22.81
N PRO A 180 -6.07 -3.87 -23.50
CA PRO A 180 -7.08 -3.01 -22.88
C PRO A 180 -7.99 -3.73 -21.90
N GLU A 181 -8.41 -4.95 -22.23
CA GLU A 181 -9.29 -5.81 -21.45
C GLU A 181 -8.76 -6.13 -20.04
N ALA A 182 -7.45 -6.01 -19.80
CA ALA A 182 -6.85 -6.29 -18.50
C ALA A 182 -6.95 -5.11 -17.51
N ALA A 183 -7.09 -3.87 -17.98
CA ALA A 183 -7.09 -2.71 -17.08
C ALA A 183 -8.30 -2.64 -16.15
N PRO A 184 -9.56 -2.75 -16.61
CA PRO A 184 -10.72 -2.72 -15.72
C PRO A 184 -10.68 -3.76 -14.59
N PRO A 185 -10.39 -5.06 -14.83
CA PRO A 185 -10.32 -6.03 -13.74
C PRO A 185 -9.12 -5.78 -12.81
N LEU A 186 -7.98 -5.27 -13.30
CA LEU A 186 -6.85 -4.88 -12.44
C LEU A 186 -7.22 -3.76 -11.47
N ILE A 187 -7.88 -2.71 -11.96
CA ILE A 187 -8.34 -1.59 -11.12
C ILE A 187 -9.42 -2.06 -10.13
N ALA A 188 -10.36 -2.90 -10.59
CA ALA A 188 -11.37 -3.49 -9.72
C ALA A 188 -10.74 -4.37 -8.64
N ALA A 189 -9.75 -5.20 -8.98
CA ALA A 189 -9.04 -6.04 -8.03
C ALA A 189 -8.26 -5.21 -7.00
N TRP A 190 -7.63 -4.11 -7.41
CA TRP A 190 -6.98 -3.19 -6.47
C TRP A 190 -7.99 -2.60 -5.47
N ALA A 191 -9.14 -2.11 -5.95
CA ALA A 191 -10.20 -1.60 -5.07
C ALA A 191 -10.76 -2.69 -4.13
N GLN A 192 -10.97 -3.91 -4.64
CA GLN A 192 -11.46 -5.04 -3.85
C GLN A 192 -10.46 -5.47 -2.77
N LEU A 193 -9.16 -5.50 -3.07
CA LEU A 193 -8.11 -5.84 -2.09
C LEU A 193 -8.20 -4.95 -0.86
N PHE A 194 -8.18 -3.63 -1.07
CA PHE A 194 -8.24 -2.67 0.02
C PHE A 194 -9.63 -2.60 0.66
N GLY A 195 -10.70 -2.92 -0.08
CA GLY A 195 -12.04 -3.12 0.49
C GLY A 195 -12.08 -4.26 1.51
N LEU A 196 -11.54 -5.43 1.14
CA LEU A 196 -11.45 -6.61 2.02
C LEU A 196 -10.64 -6.33 3.27
N ILE A 197 -9.47 -5.70 3.11
CA ILE A 197 -8.58 -5.38 4.23
C ILE A 197 -9.23 -4.32 5.14
N SER A 198 -9.83 -3.27 4.57
CA SER A 198 -10.54 -2.25 5.36
C SER A 198 -11.71 -2.82 6.14
N PHE A 199 -12.47 -3.75 5.57
CA PHE A 199 -13.59 -4.40 6.27
C PHE A 199 -13.10 -5.26 7.43
N GLU A 200 -11.93 -5.88 7.30
CA GLU A 200 -11.29 -6.61 8.40
C GLU A 200 -10.79 -5.67 9.49
N ILE A 201 -9.96 -4.68 9.13
CA ILE A 201 -9.32 -3.74 10.06
C ILE A 201 -10.34 -2.89 10.81
N PHE A 202 -11.38 -2.41 10.12
CA PHE A 202 -12.40 -1.54 10.72
C PHE A 202 -13.59 -2.32 11.30
N GLY A 203 -13.46 -3.64 11.46
CA GLY A 203 -14.38 -4.47 12.25
C GLY A 203 -15.69 -4.87 11.57
N GLN A 204 -15.87 -4.62 10.27
CA GLN A 204 -17.07 -5.03 9.53
C GLN A 204 -17.23 -6.55 9.46
N PHE A 205 -16.14 -7.30 9.56
CA PHE A 205 -16.16 -8.77 9.62
C PHE A 205 -16.45 -9.34 11.02
N HIS A 206 -16.54 -8.52 12.07
CA HIS A 206 -16.80 -9.02 13.41
C HIS A 206 -18.14 -9.77 13.47
N ARG A 207 -18.09 -11.06 13.84
CA ARG A 207 -19.24 -12.00 13.85
C ARG A 207 -19.88 -12.28 12.48
N VAL A 208 -19.19 -11.93 11.39
CA VAL A 208 -19.62 -12.23 10.01
C VAL A 208 -18.66 -13.22 9.35
N VAL A 209 -17.35 -12.97 9.46
CA VAL A 209 -16.30 -13.85 8.94
C VAL A 209 -15.38 -14.26 10.08
N GLU A 210 -15.48 -15.52 10.50
CA GLU A 210 -14.67 -16.05 11.61
C GLU A 210 -13.34 -16.65 11.12
N VAL A 211 -13.35 -17.30 9.94
CA VAL A 211 -12.17 -17.89 9.30
C VAL A 211 -11.50 -16.93 8.30
N ARG A 212 -11.06 -15.77 8.80
CA ARG A 212 -10.63 -14.61 7.99
C ARG A 212 -9.52 -14.90 6.99
N GLU A 213 -8.51 -15.67 7.39
CA GLU A 213 -7.39 -16.01 6.49
C GLU A 213 -7.85 -16.88 5.31
N ALA A 214 -8.63 -17.93 5.59
CA ALA A 214 -9.14 -18.82 4.55
C ALA A 214 -10.10 -18.08 3.60
N PHE A 215 -10.99 -17.24 4.16
CA PHE A 215 -11.87 -16.38 3.39
C PHE A 215 -11.10 -15.42 2.49
N PHE A 216 -10.10 -14.72 3.04
CA PHE A 216 -9.28 -13.77 2.28
C PHE A 216 -8.54 -14.47 1.13
N ARG A 217 -7.93 -15.64 1.41
CA ARG A 217 -7.22 -16.43 0.40
C ARG A 217 -8.15 -16.83 -0.76
N GLU A 218 -9.37 -17.27 -0.47
CA GLU A 218 -10.34 -17.60 -1.51
C GLU A 218 -10.72 -16.35 -2.33
N ALA A 219 -11.02 -15.24 -1.66
CA ALA A 219 -11.38 -13.99 -2.32
C ALA A 219 -10.27 -13.50 -3.27
N VAL A 220 -9.00 -13.48 -2.83
CA VAL A 220 -7.89 -13.04 -3.69
C VAL A 220 -7.55 -14.04 -4.79
N THR A 221 -7.89 -15.32 -4.62
CA THR A 221 -7.78 -16.33 -5.68
C THR A 221 -8.82 -16.08 -6.77
N GLU A 222 -10.05 -15.72 -6.42
CA GLU A 222 -11.08 -15.35 -7.39
C GLU A 222 -10.76 -14.02 -8.09
N MET A 223 -10.20 -13.06 -7.36
CA MET A 223 -9.67 -11.83 -7.97
C MET A 223 -8.58 -12.13 -8.99
N ALA A 224 -7.68 -13.07 -8.71
CA ALA A 224 -6.62 -13.49 -9.63
C ALA A 224 -7.20 -14.05 -10.96
N ARG A 225 -8.25 -14.88 -10.87
CA ARG A 225 -8.97 -15.39 -12.05
C ARG A 225 -9.64 -14.26 -12.83
N THR A 226 -10.25 -13.30 -12.12
CA THR A 226 -10.92 -12.15 -12.73
C THR A 226 -9.95 -11.26 -13.52
N VAL A 227 -8.70 -11.12 -13.07
CA VAL A 227 -7.64 -10.41 -13.82
C VAL A 227 -6.99 -11.28 -14.91
N GLY A 228 -7.51 -12.50 -15.15
CA GLY A 228 -7.10 -13.38 -16.22
C GLY A 228 -5.89 -14.28 -15.92
N LEU A 229 -5.45 -14.39 -14.66
CA LEU A 229 -4.38 -15.33 -14.31
C LEU A 229 -4.89 -16.77 -14.42
N PRO A 230 -4.18 -17.64 -15.15
CA PRO A 230 -4.59 -19.04 -15.28
C PRO A 230 -4.57 -19.73 -13.92
N ALA A 231 -5.50 -20.67 -13.72
CA ALA A 231 -5.40 -21.58 -12.59
C ALA A 231 -4.08 -22.36 -12.75
N GLY A 232 -3.14 -22.19 -11.82
CA GLY A 232 -1.94 -23.02 -11.80
C GLY A 232 -2.37 -24.48 -11.75
N GLU A 233 -1.73 -25.35 -12.54
CA GLU A 233 -1.92 -26.78 -12.38
C GLU A 233 -1.70 -27.13 -10.90
N ASN A 234 -2.72 -27.70 -10.26
CA ASN A 234 -2.62 -28.16 -8.88
C ASN A 234 -1.48 -29.19 -8.80
N GLY A 235 -0.34 -28.77 -8.26
CA GLY A 235 0.69 -29.68 -7.77
C GLY A 235 0.27 -30.34 -6.47
#